data_AF-A0A1V5GRZ7-F1
#
_entry.id   AF-A0A1V5GRZ7-F1
#
_cell.length_a   1.000
_cell.length_b   1.000
_cell.length_c   1.000
_cell.angle_alpha   90.00
_cell.angle_beta   90.00
_cell.angle_gamma   90.00
#
_symmetry.space_group_name_H-M   'P 1'
#
loop_
_entity.id
_entity.type
_entity.pdbx_description
1 polymer ?
#
loop_
_entity_poly.entity_id
_entity_poly.type
_entity_poly.pdbx_seq_one_letter_code
_entity_poly.pdbx_strand_id
1 'polypeptide(L)' 'MNFFIKVVQKYEHITELTPEIMHELIEKIVIHAPDKSSGHRTQQIEIHFRFDVAIATATANRKEYTKKRKAA' A
#
# COMPACT_ATOMS: atom_id res chain seq x y z
N MET A 1 24.94 15.61 9.84
CA MET A 1 23.66 15.87 10.54
C MET A 1 22.56 15.15 9.78
N ASN A 2 21.86 14.25 10.46
CA ASN A 2 21.31 13.00 9.94
C ASN A 2 20.23 13.18 8.86
N PHE A 3 20.43 12.57 7.69
CA PHE A 3 19.46 12.51 6.57
C PHE A 3 18.06 12.11 7.05
N PHE A 4 18.00 11.19 8.01
CA PHE A 4 16.78 10.76 8.69
C PHE A 4 15.96 11.92 9.27
N ILE A 5 16.57 12.84 10.01
CA ILE A 5 15.85 13.97 10.66
C ILE A 5 15.24 14.91 9.61
N LYS A 6 15.95 15.17 8.50
CA LYS A 6 15.45 16.04 7.42
C LYS A 6 14.24 15.43 6.71
N VAL A 7 14.24 14.12 6.53
CA VAL A 7 13.13 13.37 5.93
C VAL A 7 11.93 13.39 6.88
N VAL A 8 12.15 13.14 8.18
CA VAL A 8 11.08 13.17 9.20
C VAL A 8 10.44 14.56 9.31
N GLN A 9 11.23 15.64 9.33
CA GLN A 9 10.70 17.01 9.40
C GLN A 9 9.87 17.40 8.16
N LYS A 10 10.19 16.89 6.96
CA LYS A 10 9.38 17.10 5.76
C LYS A 10 7.99 16.43 5.87
N TYR A 11 7.89 15.36 6.68
CA TYR A 11 6.69 14.55 6.81
C TYR A 11 5.91 14.73 8.14
N GLU A 12 6.45 15.48 9.10
CA GLU A 12 5.82 15.75 10.41
C GLU A 12 4.53 16.58 10.29
N HIS A 13 4.37 17.32 9.19
CA HIS A 13 3.19 18.14 8.89
C HIS A 13 2.49 17.74 7.59
N ILE A 14 2.44 16.44 7.26
CA ILE A 14 1.59 15.98 6.17
C ILE A 14 0.13 16.16 6.59
N THR A 15 -0.55 17.16 6.02
CA THR A 15 -2.01 17.33 6.16
C THR A 15 -2.78 16.46 5.16
N GLU A 16 -2.16 16.13 4.02
CA GLU A 16 -2.75 15.33 2.96
C GLU A 16 -1.78 14.29 2.44
N LEU A 17 -2.24 13.04 2.36
CA LEU A 17 -1.47 11.94 1.80
C LEU A 17 -1.53 12.02 0.26
N THR A 18 -0.65 12.80 -0.35
CA THR A 18 -0.57 12.89 -1.82
C THR A 18 0.08 11.64 -2.41
N PRO A 19 -0.21 11.29 -3.68
CA PRO A 19 0.44 10.16 -4.37
C PRO A 19 1.97 10.27 -4.38
N GLU A 20 2.53 11.47 -4.51
CA GLU A 20 3.97 11.71 -4.49
C GLU A 20 4.57 11.35 -3.13
N ILE A 21 3.92 11.78 -2.04
CA ILE A 21 4.35 11.44 -0.67
C ILE A 21 4.23 9.93 -0.44
N MET A 22 3.15 9.30 -0.92
CA MET A 22 3.02 7.84 -0.85
C MET A 22 4.19 7.13 -1.55
N HIS A 23 4.55 7.55 -2.76
CA HIS A 23 5.66 6.96 -3.51
C HIS A 23 7.01 7.17 -2.82
N GLU A 24 7.23 8.31 -2.16
CA GLU A 24 8.44 8.56 -1.38
C GLU A 24 8.51 7.70 -0.11
N LEU A 25 7.38 7.42 0.54
CA LEU A 25 7.31 6.67 1.80
C LEU A 25 7.29 5.15 1.62
N ILE A 26 6.84 4.65 0.48
CA ILE A 26 6.80 3.21 0.19
C ILE A 26 8.21 2.72 -0.17
N GLU A 27 8.66 1.66 0.47
CA GLU A 27 9.90 0.96 0.15
C GLU A 27 9.66 -0.08 -0.93
N LYS A 28 8.67 -0.96 -0.72
CA LYS A 28 8.30 -2.00 -1.68
C LYS A 28 6.83 -2.40 -1.54
N ILE A 29 6.30 -2.96 -2.61
CA ILE A 29 4.98 -3.59 -2.64
C ILE A 29 5.18 -5.06 -3.00
N VAL A 30 4.75 -5.96 -2.12
CA VAL A 30 4.81 -7.41 -2.33
C VAL A 30 3.42 -7.89 -2.72
N ILE A 31 3.31 -8.50 -3.89
CA ILE A 31 2.08 -9.11 -4.38
C ILE A 31 2.24 -10.62 -4.26
N HIS A 32 1.43 -11.23 -3.41
CA HIS A 32 1.44 -12.67 -3.23
C HIS A 32 0.73 -13.39 -4.38
N ALA A 33 1.07 -14.66 -4.56
CA ALA A 33 0.37 -15.52 -5.50
C ALA A 33 -1.14 -15.53 -5.21
N PRO A 34 -1.98 -15.59 -6.25
CA PRO A 34 -3.42 -15.62 -6.07
C PRO A 34 -3.85 -16.89 -5.34
N ASP A 35 -4.56 -16.74 -4.23
CA ASP A 35 -5.22 -17.84 -3.53
C ASP A 35 -6.61 -18.10 -4.11
N LYS A 36 -6.98 -19.38 -4.21
CA LYS A 36 -8.27 -19.87 -4.69
C LYS A 36 -8.88 -20.94 -3.78
N SER A 37 -8.29 -21.20 -2.63
CA SER A 37 -8.71 -22.23 -1.67
C SER A 37 -10.19 -22.09 -1.26
N SER A 38 -10.71 -20.87 -1.17
CA SER A 38 -12.09 -20.53 -0.78
C SER A 38 -13.12 -20.49 -1.93
N GLY A 39 -12.77 -20.98 -3.13
CA GLY A 39 -13.60 -20.87 -4.34
C GLY A 39 -13.65 -19.46 -4.95
N HIS A 40 -12.90 -18.52 -4.39
CA HIS A 40 -12.79 -17.13 -4.84
C HIS A 40 -11.32 -16.78 -5.04
N ARG A 41 -10.99 -16.06 -6.13
CA ARG A 41 -9.63 -15.55 -6.35
C ARG A 41 -9.39 -14.33 -5.48
N THR A 42 -8.54 -14.48 -4.46
CA THR A 42 -8.02 -13.41 -3.62
C THR A 42 -6.52 -13.23 -3.86
N GLN A 43 -6.01 -12.02 -3.68
CA GLN A 43 -4.58 -11.72 -3.70
C GLN A 43 -4.25 -10.89 -2.47
N GLN A 44 -3.27 -11.35 -1.70
CA GLN A 44 -2.71 -10.55 -0.61
C GLN A 44 -1.67 -9.60 -1.18
N ILE A 45 -1.72 -8.36 -0.71
CA ILE A 45 -0.80 -7.29 -1.06
C ILE A 45 -0.24 -6.75 0.25
N GLU A 46 1.07 -6.66 0.33
CA GLU A 46 1.76 -5.99 1.43
C GLU A 46 2.46 -4.74 0.91
N ILE A 47 2.28 -3.64 1.63
CA ILE A 47 2.94 -2.37 1.38
C ILE A 47 3.88 -2.13 2.55
N HIS A 48 5.18 -2.14 2.25
CA HIS A 48 6.24 -1.91 3.24
C HIS A 48 6.63 -0.44 3.18
N PHE A 49 6.55 0.25 4.32
CA PHE A 49 6.97 1.64 4.44
C PHE A 49 8.46 1.70 4.82
N ARG A 50 9.15 2.73 4.32
CA ARG A 50 10.57 2.95 4.63
C ARG A 50 10.80 3.07 6.14
N PHE A 51 12.02 2.74 6.55
CA PHE A 51 12.48 2.78 7.94
C PHE A 51 11.76 1.79 8.86
N ASP A 52 11.22 0.69 8.30
CA ASP A 52 10.53 -0.38 9.02
C ASP A 52 9.39 0.14 9.93
N VAL A 53 8.78 1.27 9.57
CA VAL A 53 7.79 1.96 10.43
C VAL A 53 6.48 1.20 10.47
N ALA A 54 6.06 0.62 9.34
CA ALA A 54 4.80 -0.11 9.25
C ALA A 54 4.77 -1.05 8.04
N ILE A 55 3.89 -2.04 8.13
CA ILE A 55 3.47 -2.89 7.00
C ILE A 55 1.94 -2.81 6.92
N ALA A 56 1.43 -2.36 5.78
CA ALA A 56 -0.01 -2.38 5.50
C ALA A 56 -0.35 -3.60 4.65
N THR A 57 -1.39 -4.34 5.07
CA THR A 57 -1.89 -5.52 4.36
C THR A 57 -3.23 -5.22 3.71
N ALA A 58 -3.39 -5.56 2.43
CA ALA A 58 -4.64 -5.43 1.70
C ALA A 58 -4.98 -6.74 0.97
N THR A 59 -6.25 -7.11 0.95
CA THR A 59 -6.73 -8.26 0.18
C THR A 59 -7.55 -7.80 -1.03
N ALA A 60 -7.05 -8.07 -2.23
CA ALA A 60 -7.74 -7.76 -3.47
C ALA A 60 -8.62 -8.94 -3.94
N ASN A 61 -9.93 -8.71 -4.07
CA ASN A 61 -10.88 -9.68 -4.61
C ASN A 61 -11.30 -9.31 -6.05
N ARG A 62 -11.10 -10.23 -7.00
CA ARG A 62 -11.44 -10.00 -8.42
C ARG A 62 -12.93 -9.73 -8.62
N LYS A 63 -13.83 -10.40 -7.89
CA LYS A 63 -15.28 -10.25 -8.07
C LYS A 63 -15.72 -8.83 -7.73
N GLU A 64 -15.21 -8.27 -6.63
CA GLU A 64 -15.53 -6.90 -6.21
C GLU A 64 -15.06 -5.85 -7.21
N TYR A 65 -13.85 -6.00 -7.74
CA TYR A 65 -13.33 -5.12 -8.78
C TYR A 65 -14.25 -5.10 -10.02
N THR A 66 -14.68 -6.27 -10.49
CA THR A 66 -15.58 -6.36 -11.66
C THR A 66 -16.98 -5.80 -11.40
N LYS A 67 -17.48 -5.88 -10.16
CA LYS A 67 -18.76 -5.28 -9.79
C LYS A 67 -18.67 -3.75 -9.81
N LYS A 68 -17.63 -3.17 -9.19
CA LYS A 68 -17.40 -1.71 -9.18
C LYS A 68 -17.30 -1.12 -10.58
N ARG A 69 -16.60 -1.80 -11.51
CA ARG A 69 -16.49 -1.36 -12.92
C ARG A 69 -17.76 -1.47 -13.75
N LYS A 70 -18.75 -2.26 -13.34
CA LYS A 70 -20.05 -2.34 -14.02
C LYS A 70 -21.06 -1.33 -13.49
N ALA A 71 -20.79 -0.76 -12.32
CA ALA A 71 -21.65 0.24 -11.67
C ALA A 71 -21.19 1.68 -11.92
N ALA A 72 -20.03 1.86 -12.56
CA ALA A 72 -19.49 3.13 -13.03
C ALA A 72 -19.57 3.19 -14.55
#